data_AF-A0A4R7M0N0-F1
#
_entry.id   AF-A0A4R7M0N0-F1
#
_cell.length_a   1.000
_cell.length_b   1.000
_cell.length_c   1.000
_cell.angle_alpha   90.00
_cell.angle_beta   90.00
_cell.angle_gamma   90.00
#
_symmetry.space_group_name_H-M   'P 1'
#
loop_
_entity.id
_entity.type
_entity.pdbx_description
1 polymer ?
#
loop_
_entity_poly.entity_id
_entity_poly.type
_entity_poly.pdbx_seq_one_letter_code
_entity_poly.pdbx_strand_id
1 'polypeptide(L)'
;MKTLGVDLAAATKKTAVAVIEWGAGSTGSGAARLTHLALDVDDQHIVELFGSTDMTGVDCPVGWPDALIPFLTGHLDNIAAPVLEHDGIAGRRLLAYRDTDRFVTRETGLIPLSVSADRLAHPAMRCAVIQAKIAQLHGPQPRDGSGRLAEVYPAASLKIWGLNGRGYKGRGVPEAERLALLLAALEEQAPWLDLAGHRDSLAGSDDLFDAVIASLTARAAARRRTLLPDSTHAAAARTEGWIHLPDCRLDELPKGS
;
A
#
# COMPACT_ATOMS: atom_id res chain seq x y z
N MET A 1 -3.76 11.66 16.05
CA MET A 1 -3.58 11.46 14.59
C MET A 1 -4.42 10.24 14.19
N LYS A 2 -4.99 10.21 12.99
CA LYS A 2 -5.65 9.03 12.42
C LYS A 2 -4.99 8.61 11.12
N THR A 3 -4.77 7.32 10.94
CA THR A 3 -4.31 6.74 9.67
C THR A 3 -5.39 5.88 9.06
N LEU A 4 -5.61 6.01 7.76
CA LEU A 4 -6.43 5.13 6.96
C LEU A 4 -5.53 4.13 6.24
N GLY A 5 -5.86 2.84 6.30
CA GLY A 5 -5.33 1.81 5.42
C GLY A 5 -6.42 1.34 4.49
N VAL A 6 -6.11 1.16 3.21
CA VAL A 6 -7.01 0.66 2.18
C VAL A 6 -6.34 -0.52 1.50
N ASP A 7 -6.90 -1.72 1.64
CA ASP A 7 -6.60 -2.82 0.74
C ASP A 7 -7.61 -2.78 -0.41
N LEU A 8 -7.12 -2.48 -1.62
CA LEU A 8 -7.98 -2.09 -2.74
C LEU A 8 -8.12 -3.20 -3.77
N ALA A 9 -9.34 -3.74 -3.89
CA ALA A 9 -9.70 -4.66 -4.95
C ALA A 9 -10.24 -3.93 -6.20
N ALA A 10 -10.38 -4.67 -7.31
CA ALA A 10 -10.94 -4.18 -8.57
C ALA A 10 -12.42 -3.74 -8.47
N ALA A 11 -13.12 -4.14 -7.41
CA ALA A 11 -14.51 -3.82 -7.14
C ALA A 11 -14.72 -3.62 -5.64
N THR A 12 -15.88 -3.09 -5.25
CA THR A 12 -16.30 -2.98 -3.84
C THR A 12 -16.03 -4.28 -3.09
N LYS A 13 -16.45 -5.42 -3.66
CA LYS A 13 -16.19 -6.74 -3.08
C LYS A 13 -14.69 -6.96 -2.85
N LYS A 14 -14.31 -7.41 -1.64
CA LYS A 14 -12.91 -7.60 -1.19
C LYS A 14 -12.11 -6.31 -0.99
N THR A 15 -12.74 -5.14 -1.05
CA THR A 15 -12.06 -3.90 -0.65
C THR A 15 -12.24 -3.69 0.83
N ALA A 16 -11.14 -3.55 1.54
CA ALA A 16 -11.13 -3.38 2.98
C ALA A 16 -10.52 -2.04 3.38
N VAL A 17 -11.01 -1.49 4.50
CA VAL A 17 -10.46 -0.28 5.10
C VAL A 17 -10.27 -0.45 6.59
N ALA A 18 -9.22 0.15 7.13
CA ALA A 18 -8.93 0.19 8.56
C ALA A 18 -8.49 1.59 8.99
N VAL A 19 -9.13 2.16 10.01
CA VAL A 19 -8.71 3.44 10.61
C VAL A 19 -8.10 3.19 11.98
N ILE A 20 -6.83 3.57 12.12
CA ILE A 20 -6.12 3.52 13.41
C ILE A 20 -6.00 4.94 13.95
N GLU A 21 -6.50 5.14 15.16
CA GLU A 21 -6.29 6.37 15.92
C GLU A 21 -5.06 6.22 16.82
N TRP A 22 -4.17 7.20 16.78
CA TRP A 22 -2.91 7.23 17.50
C TRP A 22 -2.98 8.26 18.63
N GLY A 23 -2.75 7.78 19.86
CA GLY A 23 -2.66 8.59 21.07
C GLY A 23 -1.37 9.42 21.11
N ALA A 24 -1.44 10.63 21.62
CA ALA A 24 -0.26 11.50 21.74
C ALA A 24 0.67 11.00 22.85
N GLY A 25 1.92 10.67 22.50
CA GLY A 25 2.99 10.40 23.47
C GLY A 25 2.84 9.14 24.33
N SER A 26 1.87 8.27 24.03
CA SER A 26 1.71 6.99 24.72
C SER A 26 2.68 5.95 24.16
N THR A 27 3.44 5.28 25.02
CA THR A 27 4.29 4.14 24.66
C THR A 27 3.85 2.85 25.37
N GLY A 28 2.57 2.74 25.72
CA GLY A 28 1.98 1.57 26.40
C GLY A 28 0.80 0.94 25.65
N SER A 29 0.06 0.05 26.32
CA SER A 29 -1.19 -0.48 25.77
C SER A 29 -2.18 0.66 25.48
N GLY A 30 -2.84 0.61 24.33
CA GLY A 30 -3.75 1.67 23.88
C GLY A 30 -3.06 2.94 23.37
N ALA A 31 -1.77 2.88 23.01
CA ALA A 31 -1.13 3.97 22.27
C ALA A 31 -1.71 4.15 20.86
N ALA A 32 -2.31 3.09 20.33
CA ALA A 32 -3.12 3.14 19.13
C ALA A 32 -4.37 2.27 19.28
N ARG A 33 -5.44 2.62 18.57
CA ARG A 33 -6.69 1.88 18.57
C ARG A 33 -7.27 1.77 17.17
N LEU A 34 -7.68 0.57 16.79
CA LEU A 34 -8.48 0.34 15.59
C LEU A 34 -9.89 0.88 15.83
N THR A 35 -10.24 1.99 15.19
CA THR A 35 -11.50 2.72 15.42
C THR A 35 -12.54 2.48 14.33
N HIS A 36 -12.11 1.97 13.18
CA HIS A 36 -12.98 1.59 12.08
C HIS A 36 -12.36 0.42 11.32
N LEU A 37 -13.18 -0.57 10.98
CA LEU A 37 -12.80 -1.72 10.16
C LEU A 37 -14.03 -2.11 9.33
N ALA A 38 -13.88 -2.18 8.01
CA ALA A 38 -14.96 -2.57 7.11
C ALA A 38 -14.42 -3.33 5.89
N LEU A 39 -15.23 -4.28 5.41
CA LEU A 39 -15.03 -5.03 4.17
C LEU A 39 -16.15 -4.67 3.19
N ASP A 40 -15.90 -4.92 1.92
CA ASP A 40 -16.81 -4.63 0.82
C ASP A 40 -17.13 -3.12 0.72
N VAL A 41 -16.07 -2.31 0.76
CA VAL A 41 -16.15 -0.84 0.82
C VAL A 41 -16.13 -0.21 -0.57
N ASP A 42 -17.07 0.70 -0.82
CA ASP A 42 -17.15 1.45 -2.06
C ASP A 42 -16.22 2.67 -2.10
N ASP A 43 -16.07 3.25 -3.28
CA ASP A 43 -15.18 4.40 -3.50
C ASP A 43 -15.56 5.63 -2.67
N GLN A 44 -16.86 5.87 -2.48
CA GLN A 44 -17.34 7.09 -1.82
C GLN A 44 -17.00 7.05 -0.33
N HIS A 45 -17.18 5.88 0.30
CA HIS A 45 -16.80 5.67 1.68
C HIS A 45 -15.28 5.81 1.88
N ILE A 46 -14.44 5.32 0.94
CA ILE A 46 -12.98 5.55 0.98
C ILE A 46 -12.65 7.05 0.96
N VAL A 47 -13.31 7.83 0.10
CA VAL A 47 -13.09 9.28 -0.01
C VAL A 47 -13.50 10.02 1.28
N GLU A 48 -14.61 9.61 1.91
CA GLU A 48 -15.06 10.18 3.20
C GLU A 48 -14.08 9.87 4.34
N LEU A 49 -13.56 8.64 4.40
CA LEU A 49 -12.53 8.26 5.35
C LEU A 49 -11.22 9.01 5.11
N PHE A 50 -10.82 9.22 3.84
CA PHE A 50 -9.67 10.07 3.50
C PHE A 50 -9.85 11.48 4.07
N GLY A 51 -11.04 12.08 3.91
CA GLY A 51 -11.35 13.42 4.41
C GLY A 51 -11.21 13.58 5.94
N SER A 52 -11.41 12.50 6.69
CA SER A 52 -11.40 12.47 8.17
C SER A 52 -10.12 11.88 8.81
N THR A 53 -9.11 11.53 8.01
CA THR A 53 -7.85 10.93 8.47
C THR A 53 -6.63 11.73 8.05
N ASP A 54 -5.56 11.71 8.83
CA ASP A 54 -4.38 12.56 8.59
C ASP A 54 -3.45 12.00 7.51
N MET A 55 -3.41 10.66 7.35
CA MET A 55 -2.59 9.98 6.34
C MET A 55 -3.25 8.69 5.89
N THR A 56 -3.24 8.42 4.59
CA THR A 56 -3.82 7.22 3.96
C THR A 56 -2.73 6.39 3.32
N GLY A 57 -2.68 5.09 3.62
CA GLY A 57 -1.91 4.09 2.90
C GLY A 57 -2.85 3.27 2.03
N VAL A 58 -2.64 3.26 0.71
CA VAL A 58 -3.41 2.45 -0.24
C VAL A 58 -2.53 1.32 -0.81
N ASP A 59 -2.98 0.07 -0.69
CA ASP A 59 -2.37 -1.08 -1.36
C ASP A 59 -2.83 -1.14 -2.80
N CYS A 60 -2.35 -0.19 -3.60
CA CYS A 60 -2.62 -0.13 -5.02
C CYS A 60 -1.65 0.84 -5.71
N PRO A 61 -1.21 0.55 -6.94
CA PRO A 61 -0.46 1.50 -7.76
C PRO A 61 -1.19 2.84 -7.88
N VAL A 62 -0.50 3.93 -7.56
CA VAL A 62 -1.03 5.29 -7.74
C VAL A 62 -0.68 5.91 -9.10
N GLY A 63 0.10 5.20 -9.93
CA GLY A 63 0.49 5.63 -11.26
C GLY A 63 0.94 4.46 -12.16
N TRP A 64 1.40 4.81 -13.36
CA TRP A 64 1.87 3.89 -14.39
C TRP A 64 3.31 4.20 -14.78
N PRO A 65 4.04 3.26 -15.41
CA PRO A 65 5.37 3.55 -15.93
C PRO A 65 5.35 4.71 -16.92
N ASP A 66 6.32 5.62 -16.81
CA ASP A 66 6.42 6.81 -17.67
C ASP A 66 6.56 6.43 -19.15
N ALA A 67 7.21 5.28 -19.42
CA ALA A 67 7.37 4.73 -20.76
C ALA A 67 6.05 4.25 -21.40
N LEU A 68 5.02 3.94 -20.60
CA LEU A 68 3.80 3.31 -21.12
C LEU A 68 2.98 4.25 -22.00
N ILE A 69 2.82 5.51 -21.60
CA ILE A 69 2.00 6.47 -22.34
C ILE A 69 2.59 6.75 -23.73
N PRO A 70 3.88 7.16 -23.86
CA PRO A 70 4.49 7.39 -25.18
C PRO A 70 4.44 6.17 -26.10
N PHE A 71 4.61 4.97 -25.53
CA PHE A 71 4.49 3.72 -26.28
C PHE A 71 3.09 3.52 -26.85
N LEU A 72 2.04 3.67 -26.02
CA LEU A 72 0.66 3.48 -26.44
C LEU A 72 0.21 4.54 -27.46
N THR A 73 0.55 5.81 -27.24
CA THR A 73 0.22 6.89 -28.18
C THR A 73 1.00 6.75 -29.48
N GLY A 74 2.28 6.38 -29.41
CA GLY A 74 3.09 6.11 -30.60
C GLY A 74 2.54 4.95 -31.43
N HIS A 75 2.08 3.88 -30.78
CA HIS A 75 1.41 2.78 -31.46
C HIS A 75 0.09 3.23 -32.12
N LEU A 76 -0.75 3.99 -31.40
CA LEU A 76 -2.02 4.52 -31.91
C LEU A 76 -1.82 5.42 -33.15
N ASP A 77 -0.82 6.29 -33.11
CA ASP A 77 -0.56 7.31 -34.14
C ASP A 77 0.40 6.82 -35.23
N ASN A 78 0.81 5.55 -35.21
CA ASN A 78 1.80 4.96 -36.13
C ASN A 78 3.18 5.67 -36.13
N ILE A 79 3.61 6.20 -34.98
CA ILE A 79 4.93 6.80 -34.79
C ILE A 79 5.89 5.70 -34.30
N ALA A 80 6.83 5.32 -35.16
CA ALA A 80 7.69 4.14 -34.92
C ALA A 80 8.65 4.29 -33.72
N ALA A 81 9.29 5.46 -33.56
CA ALA A 81 10.38 5.65 -32.59
C ALA A 81 10.02 5.23 -31.14
N PRO A 82 8.96 5.76 -30.48
CA PRO A 82 8.63 5.41 -29.10
C PRO A 82 8.22 3.94 -28.93
N VAL A 83 7.82 3.25 -30.00
CA VAL A 83 7.49 1.82 -29.96
C VAL A 83 8.77 0.98 -30.06
N LEU A 84 9.64 1.30 -31.02
CA LEU A 84 10.87 0.57 -31.30
C LEU A 84 11.93 0.71 -30.19
N GLU A 85 11.91 1.80 -29.42
CA GLU A 85 12.76 1.98 -28.23
C GLU A 85 12.56 0.87 -27.17
N HIS A 86 11.42 0.18 -27.20
CA HIS A 86 11.07 -0.87 -26.25
C HIS A 86 11.07 -2.27 -26.86
N ASP A 87 11.78 -2.49 -27.96
CA ASP A 87 11.96 -3.82 -28.53
C ASP A 87 12.67 -4.78 -27.55
N GLY A 88 12.26 -6.06 -27.57
CA GLY A 88 12.81 -7.11 -26.73
C GLY A 88 12.29 -7.15 -25.28
N ILE A 89 12.84 -8.09 -24.50
CA ILE A 89 12.39 -8.37 -23.13
C ILE A 89 12.68 -7.19 -22.19
N ALA A 90 13.81 -6.51 -22.37
CA ALA A 90 14.20 -5.38 -21.53
C ALA A 90 13.22 -4.20 -21.70
N GLY A 91 12.84 -3.87 -22.94
CA GLY A 91 11.84 -2.84 -23.22
C GLY A 91 10.47 -3.19 -22.64
N ARG A 92 10.00 -4.43 -22.81
CA ARG A 92 8.74 -4.88 -22.18
C ARG A 92 8.74 -4.75 -20.65
N ARG A 93 9.87 -4.94 -19.98
CA ARG A 93 9.97 -4.75 -18.53
C ARG A 93 9.82 -3.27 -18.12
N LEU A 94 10.30 -2.34 -18.93
CA LEU A 94 10.11 -0.90 -18.68
C LEU A 94 8.65 -0.47 -18.88
N LEU A 95 7.94 -1.08 -19.82
CA LEU A 95 6.50 -0.85 -20.01
C LEU A 95 5.64 -1.47 -18.90
N ALA A 96 6.11 -2.59 -18.33
CA ALA A 96 5.36 -3.36 -17.34
C ALA A 96 5.58 -2.86 -15.90
N TYR A 97 6.80 -2.53 -15.53
CA TYR A 97 7.17 -2.23 -14.14
C TYR A 97 7.62 -0.79 -13.98
N ARG A 98 7.13 -0.13 -12.93
CA ARG A 98 7.59 1.19 -12.52
C ARG A 98 8.97 1.09 -11.90
N ASP A 99 9.63 2.24 -11.76
CA ASP A 99 10.90 2.34 -11.07
C ASP A 99 10.79 1.94 -9.60
N THR A 100 9.70 2.34 -8.93
CA THR A 100 9.42 1.91 -7.56
C THR A 100 9.22 0.40 -7.44
N ASP A 101 8.68 -0.29 -8.45
CA ASP A 101 8.48 -1.75 -8.39
C ASP A 101 9.83 -2.47 -8.42
N ARG A 102 10.74 -2.00 -9.28
CA ARG A 102 12.13 -2.52 -9.37
C ARG A 102 12.91 -2.22 -8.10
N PHE A 103 12.72 -1.03 -7.51
CA PHE A 103 13.28 -0.66 -6.22
C PHE A 103 12.82 -1.64 -5.13
N VAL A 104 11.51 -1.89 -5.00
CA VAL A 104 10.96 -2.84 -4.03
C VAL A 104 11.56 -4.24 -4.20
N THR A 105 11.71 -4.72 -5.44
CA THR A 105 12.36 -6.02 -5.68
C THR A 105 13.81 -6.05 -5.24
N ARG A 106 14.55 -4.97 -5.42
CA ARG A 106 15.94 -4.87 -5.01
C ARG A 106 16.10 -4.83 -3.48
N GLU A 107 15.25 -4.07 -2.80
CA GLU A 107 15.29 -3.92 -1.34
C GLU A 107 14.75 -5.13 -0.58
N THR A 108 13.71 -5.77 -1.12
CA THR A 108 12.98 -6.81 -0.38
C THR A 108 13.11 -8.19 -1.01
N GLY A 109 13.45 -8.31 -2.29
CA GLY A 109 13.38 -9.56 -3.05
C GLY A 109 11.94 -10.04 -3.34
N LEU A 110 10.91 -9.26 -3.01
CA LEU A 110 9.53 -9.49 -3.47
C LEU A 110 9.36 -8.89 -4.87
N ILE A 111 8.55 -9.52 -5.72
CA ILE A 111 8.26 -9.01 -7.05
C ILE A 111 6.83 -8.48 -7.03
N PRO A 112 6.60 -7.15 -7.01
CA PRO A 112 5.27 -6.58 -7.17
C PRO A 112 4.65 -7.02 -8.51
N LEU A 113 3.33 -7.12 -8.56
CA LEU A 113 2.64 -7.35 -9.83
C LEU A 113 2.75 -6.12 -10.72
N SER A 114 2.82 -6.32 -12.04
CA SER A 114 2.84 -5.22 -12.99
C SER A 114 1.48 -4.51 -13.04
N VAL A 115 1.48 -3.20 -12.85
CA VAL A 115 0.29 -2.35 -13.04
C VAL A 115 -0.21 -2.35 -14.49
N SER A 116 0.70 -2.52 -15.46
CA SER A 116 0.38 -2.46 -16.89
C SER A 116 0.01 -3.80 -17.51
N ALA A 117 0.46 -4.93 -16.93
CA ALA A 117 0.45 -6.23 -17.61
C ALA A 117 -0.08 -7.40 -16.76
N ASP A 118 -0.33 -7.22 -15.46
CA ASP A 118 -0.86 -8.26 -14.58
C ASP A 118 -2.27 -7.93 -14.06
N ARG A 119 -2.78 -8.78 -13.15
CA ARG A 119 -4.10 -8.64 -12.50
C ARG A 119 -4.27 -7.35 -11.68
N LEU A 120 -3.19 -6.59 -11.47
CA LEU A 120 -3.19 -5.33 -10.73
C LEU A 120 -3.76 -4.14 -11.54
N ALA A 121 -3.92 -4.30 -12.86
CA ALA A 121 -4.40 -3.23 -13.74
C ALA A 121 -5.82 -2.75 -13.37
N HIS A 122 -6.76 -3.65 -13.08
CA HIS A 122 -8.14 -3.26 -12.74
C HIS A 122 -8.24 -2.51 -11.41
N PRO A 123 -7.63 -2.98 -10.29
CA PRO A 123 -7.51 -2.18 -9.08
C PRO A 123 -6.89 -0.81 -9.31
N ALA A 124 -5.81 -0.71 -10.10
CA ALA A 124 -5.14 0.58 -10.36
C ALA A 124 -6.02 1.56 -11.15
N MET A 125 -6.78 1.09 -12.15
CA MET A 125 -7.76 1.91 -12.85
C MET A 125 -8.83 2.46 -11.88
N ARG A 126 -9.31 1.62 -10.95
CA ARG A 126 -10.24 2.05 -9.90
C ARG A 126 -9.57 3.03 -8.93
N CYS A 127 -8.32 2.80 -8.54
CA CYS A 127 -7.54 3.69 -7.69
C CYS A 127 -7.41 5.08 -8.33
N ALA A 128 -7.16 5.17 -9.64
CA ALA A 128 -7.11 6.44 -10.34
C ALA A 128 -8.44 7.22 -10.29
N VAL A 129 -9.58 6.52 -10.36
CA VAL A 129 -10.91 7.15 -10.16
C VAL A 129 -11.07 7.66 -8.73
N ILE A 130 -10.66 6.89 -7.73
CA ILE A 130 -10.69 7.31 -6.31
C ILE A 130 -9.78 8.53 -6.10
N GLN A 131 -8.56 8.52 -6.65
CA GLN A 131 -7.63 9.66 -6.61
C GLN A 131 -8.25 10.92 -7.23
N ALA A 132 -8.99 10.80 -8.34
CA ALA A 132 -9.70 11.93 -8.94
C ALA A 132 -10.84 12.47 -8.05
N LYS A 133 -11.61 11.57 -7.41
CA LYS A 133 -12.65 11.95 -6.43
C LYS A 133 -12.04 12.67 -5.22
N ILE A 134 -10.94 12.15 -4.67
CA ILE A 134 -10.17 12.81 -3.61
C ILE A 134 -9.70 14.18 -4.07
N ALA A 135 -9.13 14.28 -5.28
CA ALA A 135 -8.62 15.54 -5.81
C ALA A 135 -9.71 16.61 -5.94
N GLN A 136 -10.92 16.21 -6.33
CA GLN A 136 -12.07 17.11 -6.46
C GLN A 136 -12.52 17.69 -5.11
N LEU A 137 -12.48 16.91 -4.03
CA LEU A 137 -13.01 17.31 -2.72
C LEU A 137 -11.94 17.85 -1.75
N HIS A 138 -10.71 17.37 -1.86
CA HIS A 138 -9.64 17.61 -0.90
C HIS A 138 -8.33 18.10 -1.54
N GLY A 139 -8.32 18.31 -2.86
CA GLY A 139 -7.14 18.71 -3.62
C GLY A 139 -6.27 17.52 -4.07
N PRO A 140 -5.54 17.67 -5.17
CA PRO A 140 -4.73 16.59 -5.74
C PRO A 140 -3.65 16.13 -4.74
N GLN A 141 -3.43 14.82 -4.68
CA GLN A 141 -2.40 14.23 -3.83
C GLN A 141 -1.17 13.86 -4.67
N PRO A 142 0.05 14.24 -4.27
CA PRO A 142 1.29 13.80 -4.91
C PRO A 142 1.45 12.29 -4.84
N ARG A 143 1.85 11.66 -5.96
CA ARG A 143 2.04 10.20 -6.06
C ARG A 143 3.29 9.68 -5.32
N ASP A 144 4.21 10.58 -5.00
CA ASP A 144 5.42 10.26 -4.21
C ASP A 144 5.14 10.16 -2.70
N GLY A 145 3.88 10.28 -2.29
CA GLY A 145 3.43 10.19 -0.90
C GLY A 145 3.85 11.36 -0.01
N SER A 146 4.30 12.48 -0.59
CA SER A 146 4.59 13.71 0.16
C SER A 146 3.35 14.44 0.70
N GLY A 147 2.16 14.06 0.22
CA GLY A 147 0.85 14.54 0.70
C GLY A 147 0.24 13.65 1.79
N ARG A 148 -1.08 13.43 1.71
CA ARG A 148 -1.87 12.59 2.64
C ARG A 148 -2.21 11.21 2.09
N LEU A 149 -1.76 10.88 0.87
CA LEU A 149 -1.98 9.60 0.23
C LEU A 149 -0.63 8.99 -0.14
N ALA A 150 -0.32 7.82 0.40
CA ALA A 150 0.87 7.05 0.09
C ALA A 150 0.45 5.68 -0.47
N GLU A 151 1.12 5.26 -1.54
CA GLU A 151 1.08 3.87 -1.95
C GLU A 151 1.88 3.03 -0.95
N VAL A 152 1.31 1.90 -0.51
CA VAL A 152 1.93 0.98 0.45
C VAL A 152 1.87 -0.44 -0.11
N TYR A 153 2.68 -1.34 0.46
CA TYR A 153 2.68 -2.74 0.05
C TYR A 153 2.72 -3.65 1.30
N PRO A 154 1.55 -4.06 1.84
CA PRO A 154 1.42 -4.82 3.08
C PRO A 154 2.34 -6.04 3.17
N ALA A 155 2.46 -6.82 2.09
CA ALA A 155 3.35 -7.98 2.05
C ALA A 155 4.83 -7.61 2.26
N ALA A 156 5.28 -6.46 1.74
CA ALA A 156 6.63 -5.96 1.97
C ALA A 156 6.79 -5.40 3.39
N SER A 157 5.81 -4.67 3.92
CA SER A 157 5.83 -4.19 5.32
C SER A 157 5.91 -5.34 6.32
N LEU A 158 5.09 -6.39 6.15
CA LEU A 158 5.14 -7.61 6.96
C LEU A 158 6.52 -8.26 6.91
N LYS A 159 7.12 -8.35 5.71
CA LYS A 159 8.45 -8.91 5.55
C LYS A 159 9.51 -8.11 6.31
N ILE A 160 9.48 -6.79 6.19
CA ILE A 160 10.42 -5.85 6.84
C ILE A 160 10.30 -5.91 8.37
N TRP A 161 9.07 -5.94 8.89
CA TRP A 161 8.84 -6.06 10.33
C TRP A 161 9.09 -7.47 10.88
N GLY A 162 9.47 -8.43 10.03
CA GLY A 162 9.73 -9.80 10.48
C GLY A 162 8.45 -10.56 10.82
N LEU A 163 7.26 -10.03 10.50
CA LEU A 163 5.95 -10.69 10.58
C LEU A 163 5.81 -11.67 9.42
N ASN A 164 6.71 -12.64 9.39
CA ASN A 164 6.72 -13.70 8.42
C ASN A 164 6.19 -14.95 9.10
N GLY A 165 5.07 -15.52 8.62
CA GLY A 165 4.59 -16.86 9.02
C GLY A 165 5.54 -18.01 8.62
N ARG A 166 6.85 -17.74 8.52
CA ARG A 166 7.92 -18.61 8.02
C ARG A 166 8.10 -19.90 8.82
N GLY A 167 7.52 -20.01 10.02
CA GLY A 167 7.50 -21.26 10.78
C GLY A 167 6.68 -22.39 10.14
N TYR A 168 5.74 -22.09 9.23
CA TYR A 168 4.77 -23.07 8.74
C TYR A 168 4.62 -23.09 7.21
N LYS A 169 5.73 -22.97 6.47
CA LYS A 169 5.75 -23.31 5.03
C LYS A 169 5.72 -24.83 4.81
N GLY A 170 4.66 -25.47 5.27
CA GLY A 170 4.19 -26.74 4.70
C GLY A 170 3.17 -26.42 3.61
N ARG A 171 3.29 -27.01 2.42
CA ARG A 171 2.16 -27.06 1.48
C ARG A 171 0.97 -27.67 2.22
N GLY A 172 -0.12 -26.93 2.42
CA GLY A 172 -1.36 -27.46 3.00
C GLY A 172 -1.87 -26.81 4.30
N VAL A 173 -1.21 -25.78 4.83
CA VAL A 173 -1.78 -25.00 5.96
C VAL A 173 -2.97 -24.17 5.46
N PRO A 174 -4.17 -24.29 6.05
CA PRO A 174 -5.32 -23.45 5.72
C PRO A 174 -5.00 -21.96 5.86
N GLU A 175 -5.54 -21.15 4.96
CA GLU A 175 -5.34 -19.69 4.96
C GLU A 175 -5.70 -19.03 6.30
N ALA A 176 -6.80 -19.45 6.91
CA ALA A 176 -7.22 -18.98 8.23
C ALA A 176 -6.18 -19.27 9.33
N GLU A 177 -5.49 -20.41 9.26
CA GLU A 177 -4.45 -20.76 10.24
C GLU A 177 -3.19 -19.91 10.04
N ARG A 178 -2.79 -19.66 8.78
CA ARG A 178 -1.71 -18.72 8.45
C ARG A 178 -2.02 -17.32 8.98
N LEU A 179 -3.25 -16.84 8.77
CA LEU A 179 -3.66 -15.51 9.15
C LEU A 179 -3.75 -15.36 10.68
N ALA A 180 -4.27 -16.37 11.38
CA ALA A 180 -4.26 -16.42 12.84
C ALA A 180 -2.83 -16.33 13.42
N LEU A 181 -1.85 -16.99 12.79
CA LEU A 181 -0.44 -16.90 13.19
C LEU A 181 0.14 -15.50 12.95
N LEU A 182 -0.15 -14.88 11.81
CA LEU A 182 0.27 -13.50 11.52
C LEU A 182 -0.35 -12.51 12.50
N LEU A 183 -1.63 -12.67 12.82
CA LEU A 183 -2.33 -11.84 13.79
C LEU A 183 -1.75 -12.00 15.20
N ALA A 184 -1.47 -13.23 15.63
CA ALA A 184 -0.81 -13.47 16.92
C ALA A 184 0.58 -12.82 17.00
N ALA A 185 1.37 -12.92 15.92
CA ALA A 185 2.68 -12.26 15.85
C ALA A 185 2.55 -10.72 15.84
N LEU A 186 1.50 -10.18 15.21
CA LEU A 186 1.19 -8.75 15.25
C LEU A 186 0.85 -8.32 16.68
N GLU A 187 -0.02 -9.06 17.39
CA GLU A 187 -0.39 -8.79 18.78
C GLU A 187 0.84 -8.82 19.72
N GLU A 188 1.78 -9.74 19.48
CA GLU A 188 3.02 -9.84 20.25
C GLU A 188 3.98 -8.67 19.99
N GLN A 189 4.15 -8.26 18.72
CA GLN A 189 5.07 -7.18 18.35
C GLN A 189 4.47 -5.77 18.52
N ALA A 190 3.15 -5.67 18.53
CA ALA A 190 2.40 -4.43 18.72
C ALA A 190 1.42 -4.51 19.90
N PRO A 191 1.87 -4.78 21.14
CA PRO A 191 1.00 -4.83 22.32
C PRO A 191 0.37 -3.46 22.65
N TRP A 192 0.85 -2.41 21.98
CA TRP A 192 0.35 -1.05 22.07
C TRP A 192 -0.89 -0.80 21.20
N LEU A 193 -1.23 -1.70 20.27
CA LEU A 193 -2.38 -1.60 19.37
C LEU A 193 -3.60 -2.32 19.97
N ASP A 194 -4.62 -1.55 20.35
CA ASP A 194 -5.94 -2.09 20.68
C ASP A 194 -6.74 -2.38 19.40
N LEU A 195 -6.98 -3.67 19.12
CA LEU A 195 -7.79 -4.11 17.97
C LEU A 195 -9.31 -3.93 18.19
N ALA A 196 -9.74 -3.41 19.35
CA ALA A 196 -11.11 -3.08 19.68
C ALA A 196 -12.12 -4.24 19.47
N GLY A 197 -11.67 -5.48 19.69
CA GLY A 197 -12.50 -6.68 19.54
C GLY A 197 -12.61 -7.24 18.11
N HIS A 198 -11.92 -6.66 17.13
CA HIS A 198 -11.96 -7.11 15.73
C HIS A 198 -11.08 -8.33 15.41
N ARG A 199 -10.56 -9.02 16.44
CA ARG A 199 -9.60 -10.12 16.29
C ARG A 199 -10.12 -11.23 15.37
N ASP A 200 -11.36 -11.67 15.56
CA ASP A 200 -11.93 -12.78 14.78
C ASP A 200 -12.18 -12.39 13.32
N SER A 201 -12.58 -11.12 13.08
CA SER A 201 -12.72 -10.60 11.71
C SER A 201 -11.38 -10.56 10.98
N LEU A 202 -10.32 -10.10 11.66
CA LEU A 202 -8.96 -10.05 11.11
C LEU A 202 -8.36 -11.43 10.89
N ALA A 203 -8.71 -12.43 11.72
CA ALA A 203 -8.28 -13.81 11.52
C ALA A 203 -9.01 -14.52 10.35
N GLY A 204 -10.16 -13.98 9.92
CA GLY A 204 -11.01 -14.55 8.87
C GLY A 204 -10.89 -13.91 7.48
N SER A 205 -10.15 -12.81 7.33
CA SER A 205 -10.03 -12.09 6.06
C SER A 205 -8.63 -11.47 5.90
N ASP A 206 -7.92 -11.92 4.88
CA ASP A 206 -6.67 -11.32 4.42
C ASP A 206 -6.87 -9.86 4.02
N ASP A 207 -7.95 -9.57 3.28
CA ASP A 207 -8.28 -8.21 2.85
C ASP A 207 -8.36 -7.24 4.08
N LEU A 208 -9.07 -7.63 5.16
CA LEU A 208 -9.16 -6.83 6.40
C LEU A 208 -7.81 -6.68 7.12
N PHE A 209 -7.01 -7.74 7.15
CA PHE A 209 -5.69 -7.72 7.80
C PHE A 209 -4.71 -6.82 7.03
N ASP A 210 -4.68 -6.92 5.71
CA ASP A 210 -3.83 -6.10 4.85
C ASP A 210 -4.22 -4.61 4.93
N ALA A 211 -5.50 -4.29 5.11
CA ALA A 211 -5.93 -2.92 5.41
C ALA A 211 -5.36 -2.38 6.74
N VAL A 212 -5.26 -3.22 7.78
CA VAL A 212 -4.59 -2.84 9.05
C VAL A 212 -3.09 -2.59 8.81
N ILE A 213 -2.41 -3.48 8.10
CA ILE A 213 -0.97 -3.32 7.77
C ILE A 213 -0.75 -2.07 6.90
N ALA A 214 -1.65 -1.76 5.97
CA ALA A 214 -1.63 -0.55 5.16
C ALA A 214 -1.73 0.71 6.05
N SER A 215 -2.62 0.70 7.05
CA SER A 215 -2.78 1.82 8.01
C SER A 215 -1.54 2.00 8.89
N LEU A 216 -0.92 0.90 9.32
CA LEU A 216 0.36 0.92 10.05
C LEU A 216 1.50 1.47 9.20
N THR A 217 1.55 1.10 7.91
CA THR A 217 2.55 1.63 6.97
C THR A 217 2.32 3.12 6.70
N ALA A 218 1.06 3.55 6.61
CA ALA A 218 0.70 4.96 6.52
C ALA A 218 1.22 5.77 7.72
N ARG A 219 1.21 5.20 8.93
CA ARG A 219 1.83 5.83 10.11
C ARG A 219 3.34 6.02 9.93
N ALA A 220 4.04 5.01 9.40
CA ALA A 220 5.46 5.12 9.11
C ALA A 220 5.72 6.24 8.09
N ALA A 221 4.93 6.31 7.02
CA ALA A 221 5.02 7.35 5.99
C ALA A 221 4.77 8.76 6.56
N ALA A 222 3.72 8.93 7.38
CA ALA A 222 3.43 10.21 8.05
C ALA A 222 4.57 10.70 8.96
N ARG A 223 5.35 9.77 9.51
CA ARG A 223 6.51 10.05 10.35
C ARG A 223 7.82 10.14 9.55
N ARG A 224 7.77 10.03 8.22
CA ARG A 224 8.94 9.95 7.34
C ARG A 224 9.92 8.84 7.75
N ARG A 225 9.36 7.71 8.21
CA ARG A 225 10.08 6.49 8.60
C ARG A 225 9.86 5.39 7.56
N THR A 226 10.06 5.78 6.31
CA THR A 226 9.97 4.90 5.14
C THR A 226 11.17 5.18 4.25
N LEU A 227 11.60 4.19 3.48
CA LEU A 227 12.63 4.39 2.46
C LEU A 227 12.13 5.43 1.44
N LEU A 228 12.69 6.63 1.50
CA LEU A 228 12.33 7.76 0.63
C LEU A 228 13.02 7.63 -0.73
N PRO A 229 12.43 8.16 -1.82
CA PRO A 229 13.09 8.18 -3.11
C PRO A 229 14.36 9.03 -3.04
N ASP A 230 15.49 8.43 -3.42
CA ASP A 230 16.75 9.16 -3.59
C ASP A 230 16.75 10.02 -4.86
N SER A 231 17.84 10.73 -5.13
CA SER A 231 17.97 11.59 -6.32
C SER A 231 17.80 10.84 -7.65
N THR A 232 18.05 9.53 -7.69
CA THR A 232 17.91 8.72 -8.91
C THR A 232 16.46 8.33 -9.17
N HIS A 233 15.66 8.12 -8.13
CA HIS A 233 14.25 7.72 -8.25
C HIS A 233 13.27 8.91 -8.13
N ALA A 234 13.72 10.09 -7.64
CA ALA A 234 12.84 11.22 -7.33
C ALA A 234 11.98 11.71 -8.50
N ALA A 235 12.47 11.62 -9.75
CA ALA A 235 11.68 12.00 -10.92
C ALA A 235 10.52 11.01 -11.14
N ALA A 236 10.83 9.71 -11.24
CA ALA A 236 9.84 8.65 -11.42
C ALA A 236 8.84 8.57 -10.25
N ALA A 237 9.29 8.78 -9.01
CA ALA A 237 8.41 8.81 -7.85
C ALA A 237 7.27 9.84 -7.97
N ARG A 238 7.54 11.01 -8.57
CA ARG A 238 6.52 12.05 -8.77
C ARG A 238 5.52 11.72 -9.87
N THR A 239 5.93 10.99 -10.89
CA THR A 239 5.12 10.71 -12.09
C THR A 239 4.45 9.34 -12.01
N GLU A 240 5.21 8.30 -11.72
CA GLU A 240 4.80 6.89 -11.63
C GLU A 240 4.25 6.50 -10.24
N GLY A 241 4.68 7.23 -9.20
CA GLY A 241 4.37 6.94 -7.79
C GLY A 241 5.49 6.22 -7.03
N TRP A 242 5.36 6.17 -5.70
CA TRP A 242 6.35 5.57 -4.81
C TRP A 242 5.71 4.64 -3.77
N ILE A 243 6.17 3.38 -3.73
CA ILE A 243 5.77 2.41 -2.70
C ILE A 243 6.53 2.71 -1.41
N HIS A 244 5.81 3.13 -0.38
CA HIS A 244 6.38 3.39 0.94
C HIS A 244 6.67 2.10 1.69
N LEU A 245 7.96 1.75 1.77
CA LEU A 245 8.46 0.65 2.59
C LEU A 245 8.92 1.18 3.96
N PRO A 246 8.47 0.62 5.10
CA PRO A 246 8.93 1.04 6.42
C PRO A 246 10.46 0.94 6.56
N ASP A 247 11.09 1.93 7.21
CA ASP A 247 12.51 1.90 7.60
C ASP A 247 12.70 1.72 9.12
N CYS A 248 11.59 1.57 9.84
CA CYS A 248 11.54 1.46 11.28
C CYS A 248 10.95 0.12 11.70
N ARG A 249 11.24 -0.26 12.96
CA ARG A 249 10.58 -1.39 13.60
C ARG A 249 9.13 -1.05 13.92
N LEU A 250 8.30 -2.09 14.02
CA LEU A 250 6.88 -1.93 14.33
C LEU A 250 6.66 -1.28 15.71
N ASP A 251 7.46 -1.65 16.71
CA ASP A 251 7.42 -1.09 18.07
C ASP A 251 7.87 0.38 18.16
N GLU A 252 8.41 0.94 17.08
CA GLU A 252 8.74 2.36 17.00
C GLU A 252 7.54 3.21 16.57
N LEU A 253 6.52 2.67 15.89
CA LEU A 253 5.40 3.43 15.31
C LEU A 253 4.64 4.36 16.29
N PRO A 254 4.39 3.98 17.56
CA PRO A 254 3.68 4.83 18.52
C PRO A 254 4.51 6.01 19.01
N LYS A 255 5.85 5.87 19.02
CA LYS A 255 6.75 6.88 19.60
C LYS A 255 6.47 8.24 18.93
N GLY A 256 6.37 9.31 19.72
CA GLY A 256 6.36 10.67 19.17
C GLY A 256 7.67 10.93 18.42
N SER A 257 7.61 11.81 17.42
CA SER A 257 8.81 12.54 16.96
C SER A 257 9.15 13.63 17.97
#